data_AF-A0A7Y2P3E5-F1
#
_entry.id   AF-A0A7Y2P3E5-F1
#
_cell.length_a   1.000
_cell.length_b   1.000
_cell.length_c   1.000
_cell.angle_alpha   90.00
_cell.angle_beta   90.00
_cell.angle_gamma   90.00
#
_symmetry.space_group_name_H-M   'P 1'
#
loop_
_entity.id
_entity.type
_entity.pdbx_description
1 polymer ?
#
loop_
_entity_poly.entity_id
_entity_poly.type
_entity_poly.pdbx_seq_one_letter_code
_entity_poly.pdbx_strand_id
1 'polypeptide(L)'
;MKVSLNWLKKYVDLENISTEEIVSRLTMSGLEVEEYFDQNEKYKDFIVGCVKSKEKHPDADKLTVCRVSDGNEDLQVICGAQNVETGQKIVFAPIGSTIPNGNFKIKKAKIRGVESHGMICAEDELEISDDHSGIMVLDENLEEGIPITEALSLNDVILEIAITPNRPDALSHIGVARDLSALFNLELKIPKVELKEIEKDINELAKIEIQDELNCPRYSARVVTDVTIKESPGWLRDRLTSVGLRPINNVVDATNFVLHEIGQPLHAFDLDRLSRNKIIVRSTSEETKFTTL
;
A
#
# COMPACT_ATOMS: atom_id res chain seq x y z
N MET A 1 7.81 12.07 1.24
CA MET A 1 7.37 11.19 0.13
C MET A 1 7.75 9.77 0.50
N LYS A 2 6.80 8.82 0.44
CA LYS A 2 7.10 7.41 0.71
C LYS A 2 7.59 6.69 -0.56
N VAL A 3 8.66 5.91 -0.44
CA VAL A 3 9.30 5.18 -1.54
C VAL A 3 9.61 3.76 -1.10
N SER A 4 9.12 2.77 -1.85
CA SER A 4 9.36 1.35 -1.60
C SER A 4 10.71 0.90 -2.18
N LEU A 5 11.56 0.26 -1.37
CA LEU A 5 12.80 -0.34 -1.87
C LEU A 5 12.52 -1.52 -2.81
N ASN A 6 11.52 -2.36 -2.53
CA ASN A 6 11.14 -3.46 -3.42
C ASN A 6 10.64 -2.97 -4.78
N TRP A 7 9.97 -1.82 -4.81
CA TRP A 7 9.59 -1.17 -6.06
C TRP A 7 10.81 -0.56 -6.76
N LEU A 8 11.69 0.14 -6.05
CA LEU A 8 12.94 0.67 -6.62
C LEU A 8 13.81 -0.42 -7.27
N LYS A 9 13.87 -1.61 -6.66
CA LYS A 9 14.59 -2.79 -7.19
C LYS A 9 14.13 -3.21 -8.60
N LYS A 10 12.95 -2.77 -9.07
CA LYS A 10 12.52 -2.98 -10.46
C LYS A 10 13.26 -2.11 -11.46
N TYR A 11 13.84 -0.99 -11.02
CA TYR A 11 14.51 -0.02 -11.89
C TYR A 11 16.02 0.05 -11.64
N VAL A 12 16.51 -0.31 -10.47
CA VAL A 12 17.94 -0.29 -10.13
C VAL A 12 18.29 -1.49 -9.24
N ASP A 13 19.43 -2.13 -9.48
CA ASP A 13 19.84 -3.35 -8.75
C ASP A 13 20.47 -3.00 -7.39
N LEU A 14 19.73 -3.20 -6.30
CA LEU A 14 20.13 -2.85 -4.94
C LEU A 14 20.43 -4.09 -4.08
N GLU A 15 20.56 -5.30 -4.65
CA GLU A 15 20.63 -6.55 -3.89
C GLU A 15 21.82 -6.61 -2.89
N ASN A 16 22.94 -5.97 -3.22
CA ASN A 16 24.16 -6.01 -2.43
C ASN A 16 24.42 -4.73 -1.63
N ILE A 17 23.43 -3.85 -1.49
CA ILE A 17 23.57 -2.56 -0.80
C ILE A 17 22.63 -2.57 0.41
N SER A 18 23.18 -2.28 1.59
CA SER A 18 22.37 -2.25 2.81
C SER A 18 21.44 -1.04 2.81
N THR A 19 20.32 -1.15 3.53
CA THR A 19 19.37 -0.04 3.71
C THR A 19 20.06 1.19 4.29
N GLU A 20 20.95 1.02 5.27
CA GLU A 20 21.67 2.12 5.92
C GLU A 20 22.57 2.86 4.94
N GLU A 21 23.24 2.12 4.04
CA GLU A 21 24.06 2.73 3.00
C GLU A 21 23.22 3.51 1.99
N ILE A 22 22.07 2.95 1.56
CA ILE A 22 21.12 3.64 0.68
C ILE A 22 20.64 4.95 1.33
N VAL A 23 20.19 4.88 2.57
CA VAL A 23 19.71 6.03 3.36
C VAL A 23 20.79 7.09 3.48
N SER A 24 22.01 6.69 3.86
CA SER A 24 23.14 7.61 4.01
C SER A 24 23.47 8.33 2.69
N ARG A 25 23.54 7.60 1.58
CA ARG A 25 23.91 8.16 0.27
C ARG A 25 22.84 9.10 -0.29
N LEU A 26 21.56 8.76 -0.16
CA LEU A 26 20.45 9.63 -0.54
C LEU A 26 20.44 10.93 0.26
N THR A 27 20.58 10.83 1.59
CA THR A 27 20.60 12.02 2.45
C THR A 27 21.80 12.92 2.10
N MET A 28 22.98 12.35 1.88
CA MET A 28 24.17 13.11 1.46
C MET A 28 24.03 13.75 0.07
N SER A 29 23.17 13.22 -0.81
CA SER A 29 22.89 13.80 -2.12
C SER A 29 21.79 14.88 -2.11
N GLY A 30 21.24 15.19 -0.93
CA GLY A 30 20.19 16.19 -0.75
C GLY A 30 18.76 15.63 -0.85
N LEU A 31 18.60 14.31 -0.90
CA LEU A 31 17.32 13.61 -0.72
C LEU A 31 17.26 13.08 0.71
N GLU A 32 16.99 13.96 1.66
CA GLU A 32 16.98 13.63 3.09
C GLU A 32 15.93 12.57 3.39
N VAL A 33 16.39 11.40 3.83
CA VAL A 33 15.52 10.36 4.38
C VAL A 33 15.30 10.66 5.86
N GLU A 34 14.09 11.09 6.21
CA GLU A 34 13.71 11.45 7.58
C GLU A 34 13.56 10.20 8.45
N GLU A 35 12.93 9.17 7.89
CA GLU A 35 12.68 7.89 8.53
C GLU A 35 12.65 6.79 7.47
N TYR A 36 12.94 5.56 7.88
CA TYR A 36 12.58 4.40 7.08
C TYR A 36 11.90 3.35 7.95
N PHE A 37 11.01 2.61 7.31
CA PHE A 37 10.17 1.62 7.94
C PHE A 37 10.48 0.24 7.35
N ASP A 38 11.11 -0.63 8.13
CA ASP A 38 11.39 -2.03 7.75
C ASP A 38 10.25 -2.94 8.23
N GLN A 39 9.51 -3.48 7.26
CA GLN A 39 8.39 -4.36 7.54
C GLN A 39 8.81 -5.68 8.19
N ASN A 40 9.97 -6.25 7.81
CA ASN A 40 10.44 -7.48 8.42
C ASN A 40 10.71 -7.25 9.90
N GLU A 41 11.39 -6.16 10.25
CA GLU A 41 11.72 -5.87 11.64
C GLU A 41 10.50 -5.54 12.50
N LYS A 42 9.50 -4.81 11.96
CA LYS A 42 8.29 -4.49 12.72
C LYS A 42 7.38 -5.69 12.91
N TYR A 43 7.31 -6.58 11.93
CA TYR A 43 6.36 -7.70 11.95
C TYR A 43 7.01 -9.06 12.32
N LYS A 44 8.30 -9.08 12.67
CA LYS A 44 9.04 -10.33 13.02
C LYS A 44 8.43 -11.15 14.15
N ASP A 45 7.72 -10.50 15.08
CA ASP A 45 7.18 -11.17 16.27
C ASP A 45 5.78 -11.78 16.03
N PHE A 46 5.24 -11.68 14.81
CA PHE A 46 3.87 -12.11 14.49
C PHE A 46 3.89 -13.31 13.56
N ILE A 47 2.94 -14.22 13.79
CA ILE A 47 2.82 -15.48 13.06
C ILE A 47 1.39 -15.73 12.63
N VAL A 48 1.20 -16.62 11.66
CA VAL A 48 -0.13 -17.12 11.27
C VAL A 48 -0.62 -18.09 12.35
N GLY A 49 -1.73 -17.74 13.00
CA GLY A 49 -2.42 -18.64 13.94
C GLY A 49 -3.72 -19.20 13.36
N CYS A 50 -4.30 -20.20 14.03
CA CYS A 50 -5.60 -20.77 13.66
C CYS A 50 -6.52 -20.91 14.87
N VAL A 51 -7.75 -20.40 14.75
CA VAL A 51 -8.75 -20.52 15.81
C VAL A 51 -9.33 -21.94 15.81
N LYS A 52 -8.89 -22.81 16.72
CA LYS A 52 -9.35 -24.21 16.84
C LYS A 52 -10.73 -24.32 17.48
N SER A 53 -11.05 -23.44 18.43
CA SER A 53 -12.39 -23.35 19.01
C SER A 53 -12.64 -21.97 19.61
N LYS A 54 -13.92 -21.63 19.77
CA LYS A 54 -14.36 -20.42 20.48
C LYS A 54 -15.49 -20.73 21.47
N GLU A 55 -15.42 -20.13 22.64
CA GLU A 55 -16.42 -20.22 23.71
C GLU A 55 -16.74 -18.84 24.26
N LYS A 56 -17.98 -18.62 24.71
CA LYS A 56 -18.35 -17.34 25.34
C LYS A 56 -17.61 -17.19 26.67
N HIS A 57 -17.06 -16.01 26.94
CA HIS A 57 -16.38 -15.76 28.20
C HIS A 57 -17.37 -15.87 29.38
N PRO A 58 -17.03 -16.60 30.47
CA PRO A 58 -17.96 -16.87 31.57
C PRO A 58 -18.44 -15.59 32.26
N ASP A 59 -17.55 -14.63 32.45
CA ASP A 59 -17.83 -13.38 33.18
C ASP A 59 -17.87 -12.10 32.29
N ALA A 60 -18.01 -12.24 30.96
CA ALA A 60 -18.07 -11.10 30.05
C ALA A 60 -18.87 -11.37 28.76
N ASP A 61 -19.90 -10.56 28.50
CA ASP A 61 -20.79 -10.77 27.36
C ASP A 61 -20.17 -10.45 25.99
N LYS A 62 -19.17 -9.58 25.95
CA LYS A 62 -18.52 -9.11 24.70
C LYS A 62 -17.18 -9.78 24.43
N LEU A 63 -16.77 -10.74 25.25
CA LEU A 63 -15.48 -11.42 25.10
C LEU A 63 -15.70 -12.89 24.76
N THR A 64 -14.77 -13.39 23.95
CA THR A 64 -14.73 -14.76 23.49
C THR A 64 -13.41 -15.37 23.95
N VAL A 65 -13.49 -16.56 24.55
CA VAL A 65 -12.32 -17.37 24.88
C VAL A 65 -12.05 -18.27 23.69
N CYS A 66 -10.91 -18.08 23.04
CA CYS A 66 -10.50 -18.83 21.87
C CYS A 66 -9.37 -19.79 22.23
N ARG A 67 -9.37 -20.99 21.64
CA ARG A 67 -8.15 -21.79 21.50
C ARG A 67 -7.52 -21.49 20.15
N VAL A 68 -6.31 -20.97 20.17
CA VAL A 68 -5.56 -20.57 18.98
C VAL A 68 -4.32 -21.45 18.88
N SER A 69 -4.13 -22.11 17.76
CA SER A 69 -2.89 -22.82 17.48
C SER A 69 -1.87 -21.87 16.87
N ASP A 70 -0.64 -21.94 17.35
CA ASP A 70 0.52 -21.20 16.83
C ASP A 70 1.38 -22.05 15.89
N GLY A 71 0.90 -23.24 15.50
CA GLY A 71 1.62 -24.24 14.71
C GLY A 71 2.37 -25.28 15.54
N ASN A 72 2.62 -25.02 16.83
CA ASN A 72 3.28 -25.95 17.74
C ASN A 72 2.35 -26.40 18.88
N GLU A 73 1.69 -25.46 19.53
CA GLU A 73 0.76 -25.70 20.63
C GLU A 73 -0.53 -24.89 20.50
N ASP A 74 -1.56 -25.34 21.21
CA ASP A 74 -2.82 -24.61 21.30
C ASP A 74 -2.78 -23.74 22.56
N LEU A 75 -3.00 -22.43 22.40
CA LEU A 75 -2.97 -21.43 23.45
C LEU A 75 -4.37 -20.86 23.69
N GLN A 76 -4.66 -20.52 24.95
CA GLN A 76 -5.91 -19.83 25.29
C GLN A 76 -5.73 -18.33 25.12
N VAL A 77 -6.56 -17.71 24.29
CA VAL A 77 -6.49 -16.29 23.93
C VAL A 77 -7.88 -15.67 24.07
N ILE A 78 -7.97 -14.51 24.69
CA ILE A 78 -9.24 -13.78 24.82
C ILE A 78 -9.33 -12.77 23.68
N CYS A 79 -10.42 -12.84 22.91
CA CYS A 79 -10.67 -11.94 21.79
C CYS A 79 -11.99 -11.18 22.02
N GLY A 80 -11.99 -9.88 21.74
CA GLY A 80 -13.19 -9.03 21.81
C GLY A 80 -13.87 -8.78 20.46
N ALA A 81 -13.27 -9.21 19.35
CA ALA A 81 -13.80 -8.98 18.03
C ALA A 81 -14.98 -9.91 17.72
N GLN A 82 -16.01 -9.38 17.07
CA GLN A 82 -17.23 -10.13 16.77
C GLN A 82 -17.08 -11.08 15.57
N ASN A 83 -16.10 -10.81 14.70
CA ASN A 83 -15.82 -11.58 13.49
C ASN A 83 -14.93 -12.81 13.71
N VAL A 84 -14.56 -13.12 14.96
CA VAL A 84 -13.77 -14.32 15.29
C VAL A 84 -14.62 -15.59 15.17
N GLU A 85 -14.16 -16.53 14.35
CA GLU A 85 -14.83 -17.81 14.08
C GLU A 85 -13.85 -18.98 14.13
N THR A 86 -14.37 -20.16 14.46
CA THR A 86 -13.58 -21.40 14.45
C THR A 86 -13.17 -21.75 13.02
N GLY A 87 -11.91 -22.15 12.83
CA GLY A 87 -11.30 -22.49 11.55
C GLY A 87 -10.58 -21.33 10.85
N GLN A 88 -10.71 -20.10 11.34
CA GLN A 88 -10.06 -18.94 10.70
C GLN A 88 -8.54 -18.95 10.89
N LYS A 89 -7.82 -18.65 9.81
CA LYS A 89 -6.42 -18.20 9.86
C LYS A 89 -6.38 -16.73 10.23
N ILE A 90 -5.53 -16.38 11.18
CA ILE A 90 -5.47 -15.05 11.79
C ILE A 90 -4.02 -14.60 12.00
N VAL A 91 -3.81 -13.31 12.24
CA VAL A 91 -2.53 -12.81 12.73
C VAL A 91 -2.47 -13.00 14.25
N PHE A 92 -1.52 -13.80 14.72
CA PHE A 92 -1.32 -14.08 16.13
C PHE A 92 -0.07 -13.38 16.67
N ALA A 93 -0.24 -12.65 17.76
CA ALA A 93 0.85 -12.07 18.54
C ALA A 93 1.11 -12.93 19.80
N PRO A 94 2.15 -13.78 19.80
CA PRO A 94 2.55 -14.54 20.98
C PRO A 94 3.01 -13.64 22.14
N ILE A 95 3.17 -14.24 23.32
CA ILE A 95 3.74 -13.53 24.47
C ILE A 95 5.15 -13.06 24.13
N GLY A 96 5.40 -11.77 24.35
CA GLY A 96 6.67 -11.13 24.05
C GLY A 96 6.65 -10.29 22.78
N SER A 97 5.67 -10.45 21.89
CA SER A 97 5.51 -9.59 20.71
C SER A 97 5.24 -8.15 21.11
N THR A 98 5.74 -7.21 20.32
CA THR A 98 5.43 -5.78 20.52
C THR A 98 4.38 -5.34 19.51
N ILE A 99 3.23 -4.88 20.00
CA ILE A 99 2.18 -4.34 19.14
C ILE A 99 2.61 -2.94 18.66
N PRO A 100 2.66 -2.70 17.34
CA PRO A 100 3.03 -1.40 16.79
C PRO A 100 2.21 -0.25 17.36
N ASN A 101 0.89 -0.37 17.24
CA ASN A 101 -0.02 0.66 17.70
C ASN A 101 0.04 0.76 19.23
N GLY A 102 0.52 1.88 19.74
CA GLY A 102 0.72 2.12 21.17
C GLY A 102 2.01 1.52 21.76
N ASN A 103 2.83 0.85 20.95
CA ASN A 103 4.17 0.35 21.30
C ASN A 103 4.23 -0.38 22.65
N PHE A 104 3.40 -1.43 22.82
CA PHE A 104 3.33 -2.19 24.06
C PHE A 104 3.63 -3.68 23.84
N LYS A 105 4.27 -4.29 24.84
CA LYS A 105 4.68 -5.70 24.80
C LYS A 105 3.58 -6.61 25.32
N ILE A 106 3.22 -7.63 24.55
CA ILE A 106 2.27 -8.67 24.94
C ILE A 106 2.83 -9.48 26.11
N LYS A 107 2.04 -9.59 27.16
CA LYS A 107 2.34 -10.37 28.37
C LYS A 107 1.17 -11.28 28.68
N LYS A 108 1.42 -12.34 29.43
CA LYS A 108 0.35 -13.14 30.03
C LYS A 108 -0.54 -12.23 30.87
N ALA A 109 -1.82 -12.17 30.52
CA ALA A 109 -2.81 -11.36 31.22
C ALA A 109 -3.93 -12.23 31.78
N LYS A 110 -4.60 -11.75 32.83
CA LYS A 110 -5.80 -12.38 33.36
C LYS A 110 -6.95 -11.39 33.24
N ILE A 111 -7.89 -11.67 32.35
CA ILE A 111 -9.06 -10.82 32.12
C ILE A 111 -10.23 -11.51 32.77
N ARG A 112 -10.80 -10.89 33.82
CA ARG A 112 -11.98 -11.39 34.53
C ARG A 112 -11.89 -12.87 34.91
N GLY A 113 -10.75 -13.28 35.47
CA GLY A 113 -10.56 -14.66 35.95
C GLY A 113 -9.96 -15.62 34.93
N VAL A 114 -10.01 -15.31 33.63
CA VAL A 114 -9.52 -16.18 32.55
C VAL A 114 -8.17 -15.69 32.04
N GLU A 115 -7.23 -16.61 31.81
CA GLU A 115 -5.89 -16.29 31.32
C GLU A 115 -5.89 -16.08 29.79
N SER A 116 -5.12 -15.11 29.30
CA SER A 116 -4.85 -14.90 27.87
C SER A 116 -3.35 -15.00 27.61
N HIS A 117 -2.95 -15.86 26.67
CA HIS A 117 -1.58 -16.18 26.32
C HIS A 117 -1.19 -15.62 24.94
N GLY A 118 -1.52 -14.36 24.70
CA GLY A 118 -1.30 -13.71 23.41
C GLY A 118 -2.45 -12.80 23.04
N MET A 119 -2.46 -12.38 21.78
CA MET A 119 -3.48 -11.52 21.19
C MET A 119 -3.75 -11.93 19.73
N ILE A 120 -5.01 -11.89 19.31
CA ILE A 120 -5.40 -11.98 17.90
C ILE A 120 -5.48 -10.55 17.38
N CYS A 121 -4.71 -10.23 16.34
CA CYS A 121 -4.51 -8.85 15.92
C CYS A 121 -5.51 -8.38 14.85
N ALA A 122 -5.87 -7.12 14.93
CA ALA A 122 -6.57 -6.37 13.89
C ALA A 122 -5.59 -5.56 13.02
N GLU A 123 -6.04 -5.04 11.87
CA GLU A 123 -5.16 -4.32 10.93
C GLU A 123 -4.66 -2.99 11.50
N ASP A 124 -5.48 -2.30 12.29
CA ASP A 124 -5.16 -1.05 12.98
C ASP A 124 -4.11 -1.24 14.09
N GLU A 125 -4.15 -2.37 14.79
CA GLU A 125 -3.17 -2.70 15.82
C GLU A 125 -1.78 -2.93 15.21
N LEU A 126 -1.75 -3.44 13.97
CA LEU A 126 -0.55 -3.68 13.18
C LEU A 126 -0.11 -2.46 12.35
N GLU A 127 -0.90 -1.36 12.36
CA GLU A 127 -0.71 -0.18 11.51
C GLU A 127 -0.62 -0.53 10.02
N ILE A 128 -1.38 -1.53 9.58
CA ILE A 128 -1.51 -1.93 8.16
C ILE A 128 -2.59 -1.10 7.47
N SER A 129 -3.68 -0.80 8.20
CA SER A 129 -4.87 -0.10 7.71
C SER A 129 -5.58 0.56 8.90
N ASP A 130 -6.41 1.57 8.64
CA ASP A 130 -7.28 2.19 9.66
C ASP A 130 -8.58 1.37 9.90
N ASP A 131 -8.65 0.14 9.39
CA ASP A 131 -9.83 -0.70 9.60
C ASP A 131 -9.89 -1.22 11.04
N HIS A 132 -10.95 -0.80 11.75
CA HIS A 132 -11.27 -1.20 13.11
C HIS A 132 -12.47 -2.19 13.16
N SER A 133 -12.85 -2.78 12.03
CA SER A 133 -14.04 -3.64 11.91
C SER A 133 -13.91 -4.96 12.68
N GLY A 134 -12.69 -5.43 12.94
CA GLY A 134 -12.44 -6.66 13.68
C GLY A 134 -11.02 -7.19 13.47
N ILE A 135 -10.81 -8.47 13.82
CA ILE A 135 -9.52 -9.14 13.61
C ILE A 135 -9.20 -9.30 12.12
N MET A 136 -7.91 -9.35 11.79
CA MET A 136 -7.44 -9.64 10.44
C MET A 136 -7.58 -11.15 10.16
N VAL A 137 -8.47 -11.50 9.24
CA VAL A 137 -8.68 -12.88 8.77
C VAL A 137 -7.86 -13.10 7.51
N LEU A 138 -7.07 -14.17 7.51
CA LEU A 138 -6.12 -14.50 6.44
C LEU A 138 -6.66 -15.61 5.53
N ASP A 139 -5.96 -15.85 4.41
CA ASP A 139 -6.25 -16.96 3.51
C ASP A 139 -6.16 -18.30 4.27
N GLU A 140 -7.18 -19.14 4.11
CA GLU A 140 -7.31 -20.43 4.76
C GLU A 140 -6.20 -21.42 4.40
N ASN A 141 -5.52 -21.23 3.26
CA ASN A 141 -4.44 -22.08 2.78
C ASN A 141 -3.09 -21.80 3.46
N LEU A 142 -2.98 -20.75 4.28
CA LEU A 142 -1.72 -20.44 4.97
C LEU A 142 -1.43 -21.45 6.08
N GLU A 143 -0.17 -21.86 6.18
CA GLU A 143 0.29 -22.77 7.23
C GLU A 143 0.31 -22.06 8.59
N GLU A 144 0.00 -22.79 9.67
CA GLU A 144 0.10 -22.26 11.03
C GLU A 144 1.57 -22.15 11.46
N GLY A 145 1.92 -21.09 12.18
CA GLY A 145 3.25 -20.86 12.73
C GLY A 145 4.26 -20.19 11.81
N ILE A 146 3.92 -19.97 10.53
CA ILE A 146 4.78 -19.21 9.63
C ILE A 146 4.79 -17.72 10.02
N PRO A 147 5.91 -17.01 9.89
CA PRO A 147 5.98 -15.56 10.11
C PRO A 147 5.00 -14.81 9.22
N ILE A 148 4.36 -13.76 9.75
CA ILE A 148 3.41 -12.97 8.96
C ILE A 148 4.11 -12.23 7.82
N THR A 149 5.40 -11.92 7.99
CA THR A 149 6.25 -11.29 6.96
C THR A 149 6.38 -12.17 5.72
N GLU A 150 6.46 -13.48 5.90
CA GLU A 150 6.47 -14.45 4.82
C GLU A 150 5.05 -14.63 4.25
N ALA A 151 4.06 -14.86 5.11
CA ALA A 151 2.68 -15.14 4.72
C ALA A 151 2.05 -14.03 3.87
N LEU A 152 2.34 -12.78 4.22
CA LEU A 152 1.79 -11.59 3.56
C LEU A 152 2.81 -10.87 2.66
N SER A 153 3.99 -11.45 2.47
CA SER A 153 5.10 -10.81 1.73
C SER A 153 5.43 -9.39 2.24
N LEU A 154 5.35 -9.18 3.56
CA LEU A 154 5.71 -7.92 4.23
C LEU A 154 7.22 -7.86 4.46
N ASN A 155 7.97 -7.80 3.36
CA ASN A 155 9.43 -7.83 3.33
C ASN A 155 10.04 -6.57 2.69
N ASP A 156 9.28 -5.47 2.69
CA ASP A 156 9.71 -4.21 2.10
C ASP A 156 10.32 -3.26 3.14
N VAL A 157 11.12 -2.33 2.64
CA VAL A 157 11.61 -1.18 3.39
C VAL A 157 11.06 0.06 2.71
N ILE A 158 10.31 0.86 3.47
CA ILE A 158 9.69 2.09 2.98
C ILE A 158 10.49 3.27 3.48
N LEU A 159 11.05 4.07 2.57
CA LEU A 159 11.77 5.29 2.88
C LEU A 159 10.80 6.48 2.90
N GLU A 160 10.89 7.33 3.91
CA GLU A 160 10.23 8.63 3.95
C GLU A 160 11.25 9.72 3.62
N ILE A 161 11.13 10.28 2.42
CA ILE A 161 12.08 11.26 1.87
C ILE A 161 11.45 12.65 1.88
N ALA A 162 12.12 13.61 2.53
CA ALA A 162 11.79 15.02 2.47
C ALA A 162 12.29 15.63 1.15
N ILE A 163 11.39 15.75 0.17
CA ILE A 163 11.74 16.30 -1.14
C ILE A 163 11.70 17.83 -1.11
N THR A 164 12.84 18.43 -1.40
CA THR A 164 12.97 19.89 -1.51
C THR A 164 12.34 20.39 -2.83
N PRO A 165 11.78 21.62 -2.89
CA PRO A 165 11.06 22.11 -4.07
C PRO A 165 11.88 22.20 -5.36
N ASN A 166 13.21 22.25 -5.26
CA ASN A 166 14.12 22.24 -6.41
C ASN A 166 14.35 20.84 -7.00
N ARG A 167 13.81 19.77 -6.40
CA ARG A 167 13.93 18.37 -6.85
C ARG A 167 12.57 17.74 -7.23
N PRO A 168 11.76 18.35 -8.10
CA PRO A 168 10.48 17.76 -8.52
C PRO A 168 10.67 16.43 -9.27
N ASP A 169 11.86 16.20 -9.85
CA ASP A 169 12.23 14.96 -10.51
C ASP A 169 12.26 13.75 -9.57
N ALA A 170 12.50 13.99 -8.27
CA ALA A 170 12.55 12.97 -7.23
C ALA A 170 11.18 12.66 -6.60
N LEU A 171 10.09 13.26 -7.08
CA LEU A 171 8.71 12.96 -6.65
C LEU A 171 8.17 11.64 -7.25
N SER A 172 9.04 10.68 -7.55
CA SER A 172 8.69 9.39 -8.14
C SER A 172 9.73 8.31 -7.89
N HIS A 173 9.34 7.04 -8.01
CA HIS A 173 10.26 5.91 -7.85
C HIS A 173 11.35 5.92 -8.92
N ILE A 174 11.03 6.19 -10.19
CA ILE A 174 12.06 6.31 -11.24
C ILE A 174 12.96 7.54 -11.01
N GLY A 175 12.41 8.61 -10.44
CA GLY A 175 13.15 9.77 -9.95
C GLY A 175 14.26 9.39 -8.99
N VAL A 176 13.88 8.78 -7.87
CA VAL A 176 14.81 8.33 -6.83
C VAL A 176 15.75 7.22 -7.35
N ALA A 177 15.25 6.30 -8.17
CA ALA A 177 16.09 5.25 -8.78
C ALA A 177 17.19 5.85 -9.66
N ARG A 178 16.95 6.99 -10.31
CA ARG A 178 17.96 7.70 -11.11
C ARG A 178 19.07 8.27 -10.23
N ASP A 179 18.73 8.88 -9.09
CA ASP A 179 19.74 9.32 -8.12
C ASP A 179 20.55 8.12 -7.60
N LEU A 180 19.90 7.02 -7.21
CA LEU A 180 20.58 5.79 -6.76
C LEU A 180 21.50 5.21 -7.84
N SER A 181 21.03 5.16 -9.09
CA SER A 181 21.84 4.73 -10.23
C SER A 181 23.11 5.56 -10.37
N ALA A 182 23.01 6.89 -10.24
CA ALA A 182 24.18 7.78 -10.27
C ALA A 182 25.09 7.63 -9.04
N LEU A 183 24.51 7.49 -7.85
CA LEU A 183 25.25 7.40 -6.59
C LEU A 183 26.04 6.10 -6.47
N PHE A 184 25.50 4.98 -6.95
CA PHE A 184 26.11 3.66 -6.85
C PHE A 184 26.74 3.18 -8.15
N ASN A 185 26.70 3.99 -9.21
CA ASN A 185 27.17 3.65 -10.55
C ASN A 185 26.52 2.34 -11.08
N LEU A 186 25.20 2.28 -10.98
CA LEU A 186 24.37 1.15 -11.38
C LEU A 186 23.58 1.48 -12.63
N GLU A 187 23.17 0.45 -13.38
CA GLU A 187 22.30 0.64 -14.55
C GLU A 187 20.87 0.98 -14.12
N LEU A 188 20.31 2.06 -14.69
CA LEU A 188 18.89 2.39 -14.57
C LEU A 188 18.09 1.67 -15.65
N LYS A 189 17.22 0.76 -15.23
CA LYS A 189 16.28 0.02 -16.09
C LYS A 189 14.96 0.77 -16.17
N ILE A 190 14.68 1.38 -17.32
CA ILE A 190 13.38 2.02 -17.58
C ILE A 190 12.50 1.03 -18.37
N PRO A 191 11.26 0.75 -17.92
CA PRO A 191 10.37 -0.18 -18.60
C PRO A 191 10.03 0.34 -20.00
N LYS A 192 10.13 -0.54 -21.00
CA LYS A 192 9.65 -0.25 -22.36
C LYS A 192 8.14 -0.44 -22.39
N VAL A 193 7.42 0.56 -22.92
CA VAL A 193 5.97 0.50 -23.09
C VAL A 193 5.66 0.08 -24.52
N GLU A 194 5.10 -1.11 -24.70
CA GLU A 194 4.55 -1.57 -25.97
C GLU A 194 3.04 -1.32 -26.00
N LEU A 195 2.58 -0.61 -27.02
CA LEU A 195 1.18 -0.21 -27.15
C LEU A 195 0.51 -1.03 -28.25
N LYS A 196 -0.66 -1.59 -27.94
CA LYS A 196 -1.57 -2.15 -28.94
C LYS A 196 -2.66 -1.12 -29.21
N GLU A 197 -2.67 -0.60 -30.42
CA GLU A 197 -3.63 0.42 -30.85
C GLU A 197 -4.66 -0.20 -31.78
N ILE A 198 -5.87 0.36 -31.78
CA ILE A 198 -6.88 0.07 -32.79
C ILE A 198 -6.74 1.09 -33.91
N GLU A 199 -7.08 0.71 -35.15
CA GLU A 199 -6.97 1.59 -36.33
C GLU A 199 -8.02 2.72 -36.38
N LYS A 200 -8.83 2.88 -35.34
CA LYS A 200 -9.92 3.88 -35.33
C LYS A 200 -9.35 5.29 -35.12
N ASP A 201 -9.85 6.25 -35.91
CA ASP A 201 -9.49 7.65 -35.73
C ASP A 201 -10.02 8.19 -34.39
N ILE A 202 -9.10 8.69 -33.56
CA ILE A 202 -9.41 9.27 -32.26
C ILE A 202 -10.35 10.49 -32.37
N ASN A 203 -10.30 11.23 -33.48
CA ASN A 203 -11.11 12.42 -33.70
C ASN A 203 -12.62 12.12 -33.86
N GLU A 204 -12.96 10.85 -34.11
CA GLU A 204 -14.35 10.37 -34.09
C GLU A 204 -14.86 10.15 -32.66
N LEU A 205 -13.95 9.88 -31.72
CA LEU A 205 -14.29 9.52 -30.34
C LEU A 205 -14.22 10.71 -29.40
N ALA A 206 -13.15 11.51 -29.46
CA ALA A 206 -12.94 12.64 -28.57
C ALA A 206 -12.08 13.73 -29.22
N LYS A 207 -12.27 14.98 -28.79
CA LYS A 207 -11.49 16.13 -29.25
C LYS A 207 -10.95 16.93 -28.08
N ILE A 208 -9.75 17.47 -28.24
CA ILE A 208 -9.13 18.40 -27.30
C ILE A 208 -8.94 19.73 -28.00
N GLU A 209 -9.28 20.82 -27.32
CA GLU A 209 -8.94 22.18 -27.70
C GLU A 209 -8.25 22.86 -26.53
N ILE A 210 -7.03 23.36 -26.76
CA ILE A 210 -6.29 24.13 -25.77
C ILE A 210 -6.42 25.60 -26.14
N GLN A 211 -7.21 26.35 -25.37
CA GLN A 211 -7.39 27.79 -25.57
C GLN A 211 -6.40 28.63 -24.75
N ASP A 212 -5.89 28.07 -23.65
CA ASP A 212 -4.89 28.68 -22.79
C ASP A 212 -3.57 27.93 -22.86
N GLU A 213 -2.85 28.13 -23.97
CA GLU A 213 -1.56 27.50 -24.24
C GLU A 213 -0.44 27.99 -23.31
N LEU A 214 -0.61 29.16 -22.68
CA LEU A 214 0.36 29.70 -21.73
C LEU A 214 0.36 28.87 -20.44
N ASN A 215 -0.81 28.62 -19.85
CA ASN A 215 -0.94 27.87 -18.61
C ASN A 215 -0.97 26.34 -18.83
N CYS A 216 -1.37 25.90 -20.02
CA CYS A 216 -1.36 24.49 -20.41
C CYS A 216 -0.71 24.33 -21.79
N PRO A 217 0.64 24.31 -21.87
CA PRO A 217 1.34 24.19 -23.14
C PRO A 217 1.19 22.80 -23.79
N ARG A 218 0.73 21.80 -23.02
CA ARG A 218 0.49 20.45 -23.50
C ARG A 218 -0.65 19.79 -22.74
N TYR A 219 -1.62 19.29 -23.49
CA TYR A 219 -2.64 18.35 -23.01
C TYR A 219 -2.67 17.14 -23.93
N SER A 220 -2.58 15.94 -23.35
CA SER A 220 -2.62 14.69 -24.12
C SER A 220 -3.62 13.77 -23.45
N ALA A 221 -4.51 13.18 -24.25
CA ALA A 221 -5.45 12.17 -23.78
C ALA A 221 -5.41 10.96 -24.69
N ARG A 222 -5.87 9.85 -24.15
CA ARG A 222 -6.06 8.61 -24.90
C ARG A 222 -7.37 7.99 -24.48
N VAL A 223 -8.14 7.53 -25.47
CA VAL A 223 -9.38 6.81 -25.22
C VAL A 223 -9.08 5.33 -25.09
N VAL A 224 -9.55 4.72 -24.01
CA VAL A 224 -9.56 3.28 -23.79
C VAL A 224 -11.01 2.86 -23.72
N THR A 225 -11.42 1.95 -24.60
CA THR A 225 -12.81 1.46 -24.69
C THR A 225 -12.94 0.09 -24.02
N ASP A 226 -14.18 -0.31 -23.75
CA ASP A 226 -14.52 -1.63 -23.19
C ASP A 226 -13.85 -1.93 -21.83
N VAL A 227 -13.63 -0.88 -21.04
CA VAL A 227 -13.07 -1.00 -19.69
C VAL A 227 -14.15 -1.44 -18.71
N THR A 228 -13.94 -2.59 -18.07
CA THR A 228 -14.75 -3.00 -16.91
C THR A 228 -14.11 -2.44 -15.64
N ILE A 229 -14.85 -1.62 -14.89
CA ILE A 229 -14.42 -1.14 -13.57
C ILE A 229 -14.50 -2.28 -12.56
N LYS A 230 -13.38 -2.58 -11.92
CA LYS A 230 -13.25 -3.65 -10.92
C LYS A 230 -12.05 -3.38 -10.00
N GLU A 231 -11.85 -4.25 -9.02
CA GLU A 231 -10.65 -4.22 -8.20
C GLU A 231 -9.37 -4.37 -9.03
N SER A 232 -8.34 -3.65 -8.59
CA SER A 232 -7.00 -3.75 -9.15
C SER A 232 -6.35 -5.11 -8.89
N PRO A 233 -5.46 -5.58 -9.78
CA PRO A 233 -4.68 -6.79 -9.52
C PRO A 233 -3.82 -6.61 -8.25
N GLY A 234 -3.55 -7.72 -7.54
CA GLY A 234 -2.84 -7.72 -6.25
C GLY A 234 -1.57 -6.88 -6.26
N TRP A 235 -0.66 -7.14 -7.21
CA TRP A 235 0.62 -6.42 -7.32
C TRP A 235 0.48 -4.88 -7.41
N LEU A 236 -0.61 -4.38 -8.01
CA LEU A 236 -0.85 -2.94 -8.14
C LEU A 236 -1.34 -2.38 -6.82
N ARG A 237 -2.24 -3.09 -6.14
CA ARG A 237 -2.71 -2.74 -4.80
C ARG A 237 -1.55 -2.71 -3.81
N ASP A 238 -0.71 -3.74 -3.82
CA ASP A 238 0.41 -3.88 -2.89
C ASP A 238 1.39 -2.70 -3.01
N ARG A 239 1.72 -2.26 -4.24
CA ARG A 239 2.59 -1.10 -4.48
C ARG A 239 1.97 0.23 -4.06
N LEU A 240 0.66 0.39 -4.20
CA LEU A 240 -0.03 1.61 -3.76
C LEU A 240 -0.10 1.65 -2.24
N THR A 241 -0.48 0.54 -1.61
CA THR A 241 -0.52 0.39 -0.16
C THR A 241 0.86 0.61 0.47
N SER A 242 1.94 0.10 -0.15
CA SER A 242 3.30 0.27 0.37
C SER A 242 3.74 1.74 0.47
N VAL A 243 3.13 2.64 -0.32
CA VAL A 243 3.38 4.09 -0.25
C VAL A 243 2.26 4.88 0.42
N GLY A 244 1.37 4.19 1.13
CA GLY A 244 0.30 4.78 1.93
C GLY A 244 -0.95 5.20 1.15
N LEU A 245 -1.14 4.68 -0.06
CA LEU A 245 -2.35 4.90 -0.85
C LEU A 245 -3.33 3.75 -0.68
N ARG A 246 -4.60 4.09 -0.43
CA ARG A 246 -5.70 3.12 -0.45
C ARG A 246 -6.11 2.82 -1.90
N PRO A 247 -6.06 1.55 -2.36
CA PRO A 247 -6.59 1.16 -3.66
C PRO A 247 -8.12 1.39 -3.73
N ILE A 248 -8.60 1.80 -4.91
CA ILE A 248 -10.00 2.15 -5.17
C ILE A 248 -10.58 1.26 -6.28
N ASN A 249 -10.03 1.38 -7.49
CA ASN A 249 -10.41 0.55 -8.64
C ASN A 249 -9.30 0.59 -9.70
N ASN A 250 -9.34 -0.35 -10.63
CA ASN A 250 -8.34 -0.55 -11.68
C ASN A 250 -8.03 0.70 -12.54
N VAL A 251 -8.91 1.68 -12.65
CA VAL A 251 -8.67 2.91 -13.41
C VAL A 251 -7.98 3.96 -12.55
N VAL A 252 -8.53 4.26 -11.38
CA VAL A 252 -7.95 5.26 -10.44
C VAL A 252 -6.58 4.81 -9.98
N ASP A 253 -6.44 3.53 -9.64
CA ASP A 253 -5.19 2.94 -9.16
C ASP A 253 -4.11 2.97 -10.23
N ALA A 254 -4.46 2.75 -11.50
CA ALA A 254 -3.51 2.88 -12.61
C ALA A 254 -2.98 4.32 -12.73
N THR A 255 -3.83 5.33 -12.58
CA THR A 255 -3.39 6.74 -12.60
C THR A 255 -2.49 7.10 -11.43
N ASN A 256 -2.82 6.63 -10.22
CA ASN A 256 -1.98 6.82 -9.03
C ASN A 256 -0.65 6.09 -9.14
N PHE A 257 -0.66 4.88 -9.71
CA PHE A 257 0.57 4.14 -9.94
C PHE A 257 1.51 4.88 -10.87
N VAL A 258 1.03 5.42 -12.00
CA VAL A 258 1.87 6.21 -12.91
C VAL A 258 2.39 7.48 -12.24
N LEU A 259 1.58 8.16 -11.43
CA LEU A 259 2.03 9.29 -10.62
C LEU A 259 3.23 8.91 -9.74
N HIS A 260 3.13 7.82 -9.00
CA HIS A 260 4.21 7.39 -8.10
C HIS A 260 5.37 6.71 -8.83
N GLU A 261 5.14 6.10 -10.00
CA GLU A 261 6.18 5.46 -10.81
C GLU A 261 7.09 6.49 -11.45
N ILE A 262 6.52 7.47 -12.16
CA ILE A 262 7.27 8.39 -13.04
C ILE A 262 7.08 9.88 -12.71
N GLY A 263 6.24 10.22 -11.73
CA GLY A 263 6.03 11.61 -11.29
C GLY A 263 5.03 12.38 -12.13
N GLN A 264 4.24 11.70 -12.96
CA GLN A 264 3.25 12.31 -13.84
C GLN A 264 1.83 12.10 -13.29
N PRO A 265 1.18 13.15 -12.75
CA PRO A 265 -0.23 13.07 -12.41
C PRO A 265 -1.06 12.78 -13.65
N LEU A 266 -2.00 11.84 -13.54
CA LEU A 266 -2.96 11.51 -14.58
C LEU A 266 -4.38 11.60 -14.04
N HIS A 267 -5.34 11.76 -14.94
CA HIS A 267 -6.75 11.75 -14.62
C HIS A 267 -7.53 10.97 -15.68
N ALA A 268 -8.56 10.25 -15.25
CA ALA A 268 -9.45 9.51 -16.14
C ALA A 268 -10.83 10.16 -16.17
N PHE A 269 -11.35 10.39 -17.37
CA PHE A 269 -12.70 10.89 -17.59
C PHE A 269 -13.57 9.77 -18.14
N ASP A 270 -14.82 9.71 -17.69
CA ASP A 270 -15.83 8.86 -18.31
C ASP A 270 -16.25 9.49 -19.65
N LEU A 271 -15.89 8.82 -20.75
CA LEU A 271 -16.14 9.31 -22.10
C LEU A 271 -17.63 9.48 -22.39
N ASP A 272 -18.49 8.60 -21.86
CA ASP A 272 -19.94 8.64 -22.10
C ASP A 272 -20.60 9.84 -21.40
N ARG A 273 -19.93 10.38 -20.38
CA ARG A 273 -20.36 11.60 -19.66
C ARG A 273 -19.72 12.87 -20.21
N LEU A 274 -18.77 12.76 -21.15
CA LEU A 274 -18.10 13.91 -21.74
C LEU A 274 -19.01 14.61 -22.74
N SER A 275 -19.57 15.75 -22.34
CA SER A 275 -20.46 16.53 -23.20
C SER A 275 -19.77 16.89 -24.53
N ARG A 276 -20.47 16.59 -25.64
CA ARG A 276 -19.98 16.81 -27.03
C ARG A 276 -18.66 16.10 -27.33
N ASN A 277 -18.27 15.12 -26.52
CA ASN A 277 -17.01 14.40 -26.63
C ASN A 277 -15.79 15.33 -26.77
N LYS A 278 -15.83 16.50 -26.10
CA LYS A 278 -14.82 17.54 -26.27
C LYS A 278 -14.34 18.09 -24.94
N ILE A 279 -13.03 18.15 -24.77
CA ILE A 279 -12.34 18.83 -23.67
C ILE A 279 -11.85 20.19 -24.18
N ILE A 280 -12.19 21.25 -23.45
CA ILE A 280 -11.73 22.61 -23.72
C ILE A 280 -10.91 23.07 -22.51
N VAL A 281 -9.60 23.23 -22.70
CA VAL A 281 -8.69 23.71 -21.67
C VAL A 281 -8.61 25.23 -21.76
N ARG A 282 -9.17 25.92 -20.78
CA ARG A 282 -9.24 27.39 -20.75
C ARG A 282 -9.21 27.92 -19.33
N SER A 283 -8.71 29.14 -19.15
CA SER A 283 -8.91 29.91 -17.93
C SER A 283 -10.34 30.45 -17.82
N THR A 284 -10.80 30.64 -16.59
CA THR A 284 -12.07 31.33 -16.27
C THR A 284 -11.78 32.79 -15.91
N SER A 285 -12.41 33.74 -16.59
CA SER A 285 -12.28 35.18 -16.31
C SER A 285 -13.22 35.67 -15.19
N GLU A 286 -14.20 34.86 -14.82
CA GLU A 286 -15.23 35.17 -13.83
C GLU A 286 -15.33 34.04 -12.81
N GLU A 287 -15.80 34.37 -11.60
CA GLU A 287 -16.05 33.39 -10.55
C GLU A 287 -17.04 32.33 -11.05
N THR A 288 -16.60 31.08 -11.04
CA THR A 288 -17.38 29.94 -11.57
C THR A 288 -17.48 28.86 -10.50
N LYS A 289 -18.68 28.33 -10.29
CA LYS A 289 -18.89 27.21 -9.38
C LYS A 289 -18.47 25.90 -10.05
N PHE A 290 -17.66 25.11 -9.36
CA PHE A 290 -17.22 23.79 -9.79
C PHE A 290 -17.37 22.81 -8.62
N THR A 291 -17.97 21.64 -8.87
CA THR A 291 -18.07 20.56 -7.90
C THR A 291 -16.98 19.54 -8.21
N THR A 292 -16.09 19.30 -7.26
CA THR A 292 -15.03 18.29 -7.37
C THR A 292 -15.61 16.88 -7.18
N LEU A 293 -14.77 15.87 -7.41
CA LEU A 293 -15.07 14.46 -7.11
C LEU A 293 -15.47 14.25 -5.64
#